data_AF-A0A9P6NB64-F1
#
_entry.id   AF-A0A9P6NB64-F1
#
_cell.length_a   1.000
_cell.length_b   1.000
_cell.length_c   1.000
_cell.angle_alpha   90.00
_cell.angle_beta   90.00
_cell.angle_gamma   90.00
#
_symmetry.space_group_name_H-M   'P 1'
#
loop_
_entity.id
_entity.type
_entity.pdbx_description
1 polymer ?
#
loop_
_entity_poly.entity_id
_entity_poly.type
_entity_poly.pdbx_seq_one_letter_code
_entity_poly.pdbx_strand_id
1 'polypeptide(L)'
;QQYQMMLEQVDAHSDDEYSPKHDTYIVKTLAYHSFKAGQFIRCVDDHMHKSAQLTGKQVQGRRHLQPKKLRPSIMTKPPKGLPLDFYNVEWFNETLSTSQKGEIGNIHQVMFLEDALQSLLGKSHPDEKLSNKKFNEKYWAKSTKEYIMEHMVEEEEDEEDDEDNPDANDEGESIDLEETDEEEDGEDGDY
;
A
#
# COMPACT_ATOMS: atom_id res chain seq x y z
N GLN A 1 10.07 -2.57 -0.71
CA GLN A 1 9.15 -1.75 -1.52
C GLN A 1 7.70 -2.18 -1.33
N GLN A 2 7.28 -3.41 -1.67
CA GLN A 2 5.86 -3.82 -1.51
C GLN A 2 5.31 -3.66 -0.08
N TYR A 3 6.02 -4.19 0.92
CA TYR A 3 5.61 -4.01 2.32
C TYR A 3 5.59 -2.55 2.77
N GLN A 4 6.46 -1.70 2.21
CA GLN A 4 6.49 -0.27 2.55
C GLN A 4 5.24 0.43 2.02
N MET A 5 4.81 0.14 0.78
CA MET A 5 3.56 0.69 0.23
C MET A 5 2.35 0.40 1.12
N MET A 6 2.24 -0.83 1.63
CA MET A 6 1.16 -1.18 2.55
C MET A 6 1.29 -0.46 3.89
N LEU A 7 2.50 -0.39 4.46
CA LEU A 7 2.74 0.28 5.75
C LEU A 7 2.60 1.81 5.68
N GLU A 8 2.72 2.42 4.50
CA GLU A 8 2.47 3.84 4.29
C GLU A 8 0.97 4.19 4.29
N GLN A 9 0.10 3.24 3.91
CA GLN A 9 -1.35 3.44 3.94
C GLN A 9 -1.91 3.22 5.34
N VAL A 10 -2.33 4.30 6.00
CA VAL A 10 -2.90 4.26 7.35
C VAL A 10 -4.18 3.39 7.42
N ASP A 11 -4.98 3.38 6.34
CA ASP A 11 -6.20 2.57 6.26
C ASP A 11 -5.94 1.06 6.17
N ALA A 12 -4.68 0.66 5.93
CA ALA A 12 -4.23 -0.73 5.92
C ALA A 12 -3.78 -1.23 7.30
N HIS A 13 -3.72 -0.34 8.28
CA HIS A 13 -3.27 -0.67 9.64
C HIS A 13 -4.40 -1.30 10.46
N SER A 14 -4.09 -1.73 11.69
CA SER A 14 -5.07 -2.27 12.61
C SER A 14 -6.02 -1.19 13.15
N ASP A 15 -7.29 -1.56 13.36
CA ASP A 15 -8.22 -0.78 14.17
C ASP A 15 -8.06 -1.16 15.64
N ASP A 16 -7.53 -0.24 16.44
CA ASP A 16 -7.14 -0.47 17.81
C ASP A 16 -8.02 0.30 18.80
N GLU A 17 -8.60 -0.42 19.76
CA GLU A 17 -9.36 0.19 20.85
C GLU A 17 -8.64 0.02 22.19
N TYR A 18 -8.34 1.13 22.87
CA TYR A 18 -7.73 1.06 24.20
C TYR A 18 -8.69 0.44 25.22
N SER A 19 -8.18 -0.52 25.99
CA SER A 19 -8.89 -1.18 27.08
C SER A 19 -8.28 -0.84 28.43
N PRO A 20 -8.91 0.03 29.25
CA PRO A 20 -8.42 0.38 30.58
C PRO A 20 -8.28 -0.83 31.50
N LYS A 21 -9.14 -1.85 31.32
CA LYS A 21 -9.12 -3.08 32.12
C LYS A 21 -7.84 -3.89 31.93
N HIS A 22 -7.27 -3.85 30.74
CA HIS A 22 -6.09 -4.62 30.38
C HIS A 22 -4.85 -3.74 30.19
N ASP A 23 -4.98 -2.43 30.36
CA ASP A 23 -3.96 -1.41 30.11
C ASP A 23 -3.23 -1.62 28.77
N THR A 24 -4.02 -1.86 27.72
CA THR A 24 -3.51 -2.29 26.41
C THR A 24 -4.54 -1.99 25.33
N TYR A 25 -4.08 -1.89 24.09
CA TYR A 25 -4.95 -1.75 22.92
C TYR A 25 -5.40 -3.13 22.45
N ILE A 26 -6.70 -3.25 22.17
CA ILE A 26 -7.31 -4.45 21.61
C ILE A 26 -7.44 -4.25 20.12
N VAL A 27 -6.74 -5.09 19.36
CA VAL A 27 -6.81 -5.09 17.89
C VAL A 27 -8.14 -5.69 17.46
N LYS A 28 -8.93 -4.93 16.71
CA LYS A 28 -10.16 -5.39 16.09
C LYS A 28 -9.87 -6.03 14.74
N THR A 29 -10.74 -6.95 14.37
CA THR A 29 -10.67 -7.67 13.10
C THR A 29 -11.39 -6.87 12.03
N LEU A 30 -10.65 -6.39 11.04
CA LEU A 30 -11.20 -5.76 9.84
C LEU A 30 -11.73 -6.87 8.92
N ALA A 31 -12.98 -6.76 8.48
CA ALA A 31 -13.63 -7.79 7.66
C ALA A 31 -12.91 -8.01 6.33
N TYR A 32 -12.34 -6.94 5.78
CA TYR A 32 -11.58 -6.97 4.54
C TYR A 32 -10.14 -7.46 4.69
N HIS A 33 -9.60 -7.63 5.91
CA HIS A 33 -8.23 -8.12 6.08
C HIS A 33 -8.13 -9.63 5.88
N SER A 34 -7.21 -10.04 5.01
CA SER A 34 -6.84 -11.44 4.89
C SER A 34 -6.15 -11.94 6.16
N PHE A 35 -6.18 -13.26 6.37
CA PHE A 35 -5.44 -13.87 7.46
C PHE A 35 -3.93 -13.62 7.35
N LYS A 36 -3.40 -13.61 6.12
CA LYS A 36 -1.98 -13.32 5.83
C LYS A 36 -1.62 -11.88 6.19
N ALA A 37 -2.47 -10.91 5.84
CA ALA A 37 -2.29 -9.51 6.24
C ALA A 37 -2.24 -9.38 7.77
N GLY A 38 -3.18 -10.01 8.48
CA GLY A 38 -3.18 -10.02 9.94
C GLY A 38 -1.98 -10.73 10.56
N GLN A 39 -1.42 -11.77 9.93
CA GLN A 39 -0.15 -12.39 10.35
C GLN A 39 1.03 -11.45 10.13
N PHE A 40 1.12 -10.83 8.96
CA PHE A 40 2.23 -9.94 8.62
C PHE A 40 2.31 -8.72 9.55
N ILE A 41 1.18 -8.05 9.83
CA ILE A 41 1.14 -6.91 10.77
C ILE A 41 1.65 -7.33 12.16
N ARG A 42 1.34 -8.55 12.62
CA ARG A 42 1.90 -9.09 13.87
C ARG A 42 3.42 -9.27 13.80
N CYS A 43 3.94 -9.75 12.67
CA CYS A 43 5.38 -9.87 12.46
C CYS A 43 6.08 -8.50 12.50
N VAL A 44 5.44 -7.45 11.96
CA VAL A 44 5.93 -6.07 12.05
C VAL A 44 5.99 -5.61 13.51
N ASP A 45 4.90 -5.77 14.26
CA ASP A 45 4.81 -5.39 15.68
C ASP A 45 5.89 -6.09 16.53
N ASP A 46 6.04 -7.42 16.34
CA ASP A 46 7.04 -8.22 17.03
C ASP A 46 8.46 -7.77 16.68
N HIS A 47 8.71 -7.46 15.42
CA HIS A 47 10.01 -6.98 14.95
C HIS A 47 10.34 -5.61 15.56
N MET A 48 9.38 -4.67 15.57
CA MET A 48 9.53 -3.36 16.20
C MET A 48 9.80 -3.48 17.70
N HIS A 49 9.10 -4.38 18.38
CA HIS A 49 9.30 -4.64 19.81
C HIS A 49 10.72 -5.16 20.09
N LYS A 50 11.19 -6.15 19.34
CA LYS A 50 12.55 -6.71 19.46
C LYS A 50 13.63 -5.66 19.15
N SER A 51 13.44 -4.87 18.10
CA SER A 51 14.38 -3.81 17.70
C SER A 51 14.56 -2.75 18.79
N ALA A 52 13.47 -2.33 19.43
CA ALA A 52 13.52 -1.38 20.53
C ALA A 52 14.22 -1.94 21.78
N GLN A 53 13.98 -3.21 22.13
CA GLN A 53 14.71 -3.88 23.22
C GLN A 53 16.22 -3.89 22.96
N LEU A 54 16.65 -4.19 21.74
CA LEU A 54 18.07 -4.25 21.37
C LEU A 54 18.74 -2.87 21.36
N THR A 55 18.02 -1.83 20.95
CA THR A 55 18.54 -0.45 20.91
C THR A 55 18.52 0.26 22.26
N GLY A 56 18.01 -0.39 23.32
CA GLY A 56 17.85 0.19 24.65
C GLY A 56 16.83 1.33 24.70
N LYS A 57 16.05 1.52 23.62
CA LYS A 57 14.97 2.50 23.58
C LYS A 57 13.76 1.90 24.25
N GLN A 58 13.16 2.65 25.17
CA GLN A 58 11.86 2.29 25.71
C GLN A 58 10.85 2.30 24.56
N VAL A 59 10.19 1.18 24.31
CA VAL A 59 9.09 1.10 23.34
C VAL A 59 7.99 2.03 23.84
N GLN A 60 7.90 3.24 23.29
CA GLN A 60 6.72 4.09 23.46
C GLN A 60 5.54 3.62 22.59
N GLY A 61 5.72 2.51 21.88
CA GLY A 61 4.69 1.85 21.08
C GLY A 61 3.56 1.29 21.94
N ARG A 62 2.37 1.26 21.37
CA ARG A 62 1.17 0.70 21.98
C ARG A 62 1.36 -0.81 22.18
N ARG A 63 0.99 -1.31 23.36
CA ARG A 63 0.90 -2.76 23.56
C ARG A 63 -0.40 -3.24 22.93
N HIS A 64 -0.29 -4.15 21.96
CA HIS A 64 -1.43 -4.74 21.27
C HIS A 64 -1.76 -6.11 21.85
N LEU A 65 -3.03 -6.36 22.14
CA LEU A 65 -3.56 -7.68 22.46
C LEU A 65 -4.63 -8.06 21.45
N GLN A 66 -4.49 -9.24 20.85
CA GLN A 66 -5.61 -9.85 20.15
C GLN A 66 -6.54 -10.56 21.13
N PRO A 67 -7.83 -10.24 21.12
CA PRO A 67 -8.79 -10.93 21.96
C PRO A 67 -8.95 -12.37 21.45
N LYS A 68 -9.05 -13.35 22.37
CA LYS A 68 -9.31 -14.77 22.01
C LYS A 68 -10.57 -14.95 21.15
N LYS A 69 -11.54 -14.06 21.33
CA LYS A 69 -12.73 -13.95 20.49
C LYS A 69 -12.54 -12.73 19.60
N LEU A 70 -12.58 -12.94 18.28
CA LEU A 70 -12.48 -11.86 17.31
C LEU A 70 -13.52 -10.78 17.62
N ARG A 71 -13.09 -9.53 17.58
CA ARG A 71 -13.98 -8.38 17.73
C ARG A 71 -14.02 -7.68 16.38
N PRO A 72 -15.17 -7.66 15.68
CA PRO A 72 -15.24 -6.99 14.39
C PRO A 72 -14.98 -5.49 14.59
N SER A 73 -14.24 -4.92 13.65
CA SER A 73 -14.07 -3.49 13.53
C SER A 73 -15.34 -2.83 13.00
N ILE A 74 -15.54 -1.57 13.37
CA ILE A 74 -16.59 -0.71 12.79
C ILE A 74 -16.14 -0.07 11.47
N MET A 75 -14.83 -0.15 11.16
CA MET A 75 -14.28 0.40 9.93
C MET A 75 -14.68 -0.52 8.77
N THR A 76 -15.42 0.05 7.83
CA THR A 76 -15.93 -0.64 6.65
C THR A 76 -15.21 -0.26 5.37
N LYS A 77 -14.41 0.82 5.39
CA LYS A 77 -13.70 1.33 4.23
C LYS A 77 -12.37 0.60 4.08
N PRO A 78 -12.19 -0.20 3.02
CA PRO A 78 -10.91 -0.85 2.75
C PRO A 78 -9.91 0.17 2.18
N PRO A 79 -8.59 -0.05 2.38
CA PRO A 79 -7.57 0.62 1.59
C PRO A 79 -7.76 0.30 0.09
N LYS A 80 -7.24 1.15 -0.78
CA LYS A 80 -7.31 0.98 -2.24
C LYS A 80 -5.92 0.76 -2.83
N GLY A 81 -5.86 0.00 -3.91
CA GLY A 81 -4.63 -0.26 -4.67
C GLY A 81 -3.66 -1.22 -3.99
N LEU A 82 -4.04 -1.84 -2.87
CA LEU A 82 -3.20 -2.88 -2.25
C LEU A 82 -3.25 -4.18 -3.07
N PRO A 83 -2.19 -5.00 -3.00
CA PRO A 83 -2.13 -6.32 -3.63
C PRO A 83 -3.30 -7.22 -3.24
N LEU A 84 -3.74 -8.07 -4.16
CA LEU A 84 -4.97 -8.85 -4.04
C LEU A 84 -5.01 -9.70 -2.75
N ASP A 85 -3.89 -10.30 -2.37
CA ASP A 85 -3.76 -11.17 -1.20
C ASP A 85 -3.79 -10.44 0.16
N PHE A 86 -3.90 -9.11 0.14
CA PHE A 86 -4.27 -8.31 1.30
C PHE A 86 -5.72 -8.48 1.70
N TYR A 87 -6.62 -8.65 0.73
CA TYR A 87 -8.05 -8.69 1.00
C TYR A 87 -8.49 -10.08 1.44
N ASN A 88 -9.51 -10.15 2.30
CA ASN A 88 -10.14 -11.42 2.63
C ASN A 88 -10.91 -11.94 1.41
N VAL A 89 -10.72 -13.22 1.07
CA VAL A 89 -11.33 -13.87 -0.11
C VAL A 89 -12.86 -13.81 -0.08
N GLU A 90 -13.48 -14.19 1.04
CA GLU A 90 -14.93 -14.20 1.21
C GLU A 90 -15.49 -12.79 1.09
N TRP A 91 -14.88 -11.84 1.81
CA TRP A 91 -15.25 -10.43 1.72
C TRP A 91 -15.10 -9.88 0.28
N PHE A 92 -13.98 -10.15 -0.39
CA PHE A 92 -13.71 -9.64 -1.73
C PHE A 92 -14.68 -10.24 -2.76
N ASN A 93 -14.99 -11.53 -2.66
CA ASN A 93 -15.87 -12.21 -3.61
C ASN A 93 -17.35 -11.87 -3.40
N GLU A 94 -17.80 -11.81 -2.14
CA GLU A 94 -19.23 -11.69 -1.80
C GLU A 94 -19.69 -10.25 -1.57
N THR A 95 -18.79 -9.37 -1.11
CA THR A 95 -19.16 -7.98 -0.77
C THR A 95 -18.96 -7.02 -1.93
N LEU A 96 -17.96 -7.23 -2.77
CA LEU A 96 -17.62 -6.32 -3.86
C LEU A 96 -18.30 -6.71 -5.17
N SER A 97 -18.92 -5.73 -5.82
CA SER A 97 -19.33 -5.87 -7.24
C SER A 97 -18.10 -5.93 -8.15
N THR A 98 -18.25 -6.45 -9.37
CA THR A 98 -17.16 -6.55 -10.35
C THR A 98 -16.42 -5.23 -10.55
N SER A 99 -17.12 -4.12 -10.79
CA SER A 99 -16.47 -2.81 -10.96
C SER A 99 -15.66 -2.40 -9.73
N GLN A 100 -16.17 -2.64 -8.52
CA GLN A 100 -15.48 -2.28 -7.28
C GLN A 100 -14.21 -3.10 -7.04
N LYS A 101 -14.14 -4.37 -7.45
CA LYS A 101 -12.94 -5.17 -7.16
C LYS A 101 -11.71 -4.67 -7.94
N GLY A 102 -11.89 -4.08 -9.13
CA GLY A 102 -10.80 -3.44 -9.89
C GLY A 102 -10.40 -2.08 -9.33
N GLU A 103 -11.36 -1.33 -8.75
CA GLU A 103 -11.06 -0.05 -8.10
C GLU A 103 -10.37 -0.21 -6.73
N ILE A 104 -10.66 -1.29 -6.01
CA ILE A 104 -10.20 -1.49 -4.63
C ILE A 104 -8.88 -2.28 -4.61
N GLY A 105 -8.82 -3.42 -5.31
CA GLY A 105 -7.66 -4.30 -5.27
C GLY A 105 -6.78 -4.15 -6.50
N ASN A 106 -5.47 -4.23 -6.30
CA ASN A 106 -4.54 -4.47 -7.41
C ASN A 106 -4.60 -5.96 -7.77
N ILE A 107 -5.37 -6.28 -8.82
CA ILE A 107 -5.60 -7.63 -9.35
C ILE A 107 -4.46 -8.16 -10.22
N HIS A 108 -3.30 -7.50 -10.23
CA HIS A 108 -2.11 -7.95 -10.95
C HIS A 108 -0.92 -8.25 -10.03
N GLN A 109 -1.10 -8.07 -8.72
CA GLN A 109 -0.02 -8.19 -7.75
C GLN A 109 -0.43 -8.98 -6.50
N VAL A 110 0.53 -9.75 -6.00
CA VAL A 110 0.51 -10.38 -4.67
C VAL A 110 1.75 -9.93 -3.89
N MET A 111 1.67 -9.99 -2.57
CA MET A 111 2.72 -9.43 -1.70
C MET A 111 3.15 -10.36 -0.56
N PHE A 112 2.27 -11.19 -0.04
CA PHE A 112 2.60 -12.04 1.11
C PHE A 112 3.19 -13.38 0.68
N LEU A 113 4.20 -13.81 1.44
CA LEU A 113 4.64 -15.20 1.43
C LEU A 113 3.45 -16.13 1.75
N GLU A 114 3.57 -17.39 1.35
CA GLU A 114 2.56 -18.40 1.71
C GLU A 114 2.34 -18.50 3.21
N ASP A 115 3.46 -18.49 3.95
CA ASP A 115 3.49 -18.36 5.40
C ASP A 115 4.01 -16.97 5.75
N ALA A 116 3.09 -16.05 6.05
CA ALA A 116 3.43 -14.68 6.38
C ALA A 116 4.29 -14.58 7.65
N LEU A 117 4.31 -15.60 8.51
CA LEU A 117 5.15 -15.65 9.72
C LEU A 117 6.66 -15.73 9.41
N GLN A 118 7.01 -16.13 8.18
CA GLN A 118 8.40 -16.17 7.73
C GLN A 118 8.91 -14.79 7.29
N SER A 119 8.01 -13.80 7.23
CA SER A 119 8.38 -12.43 6.89
C SER A 119 9.09 -11.75 8.05
N LEU A 120 10.03 -10.84 7.74
CA LEU A 120 10.73 -10.00 8.73
C LEU A 120 11.49 -10.79 9.83
N LEU A 121 11.81 -12.06 9.57
CA LEU A 121 12.71 -12.83 10.41
C LEU A 121 14.13 -12.25 10.35
N GLY A 122 14.96 -12.56 11.36
CA GLY A 122 16.35 -12.06 11.42
C GLY A 122 17.20 -12.44 10.18
N LYS A 123 16.81 -13.50 9.47
CA LYS A 123 17.26 -13.79 8.11
C LYS A 123 16.07 -13.65 7.17
N SER A 124 16.11 -12.66 6.29
CA SER A 124 15.07 -12.45 5.28
C SER A 124 14.91 -13.68 4.39
N HIS A 125 13.66 -14.03 4.11
CA HIS A 125 13.33 -15.15 3.25
C HIS A 125 13.88 -14.88 1.83
N PRO A 126 14.45 -15.87 1.12
CA PRO A 126 15.06 -15.64 -0.19
C PRO A 126 14.08 -14.99 -1.19
N ASP A 127 12.80 -15.33 -1.07
CA ASP A 127 11.77 -14.82 -1.98
C ASP A 127 11.37 -13.36 -1.72
N GLU A 128 11.63 -12.81 -0.53
CA GLU A 128 11.40 -11.37 -0.26
C GLU A 128 12.37 -10.46 -1.03
N LYS A 129 13.48 -11.03 -1.53
CA LYS A 129 14.48 -10.32 -2.33
C LYS A 129 14.19 -10.39 -3.83
N LEU A 130 13.18 -11.14 -4.24
CA LEU A 130 12.77 -11.20 -5.63
C LEU A 130 12.18 -9.86 -6.07
N SER A 131 12.27 -9.57 -7.37
CA SER A 131 11.49 -8.49 -7.95
C SER A 131 10.00 -8.83 -7.91
N ASN A 132 9.15 -7.81 -7.92
CA ASN A 132 7.68 -7.98 -7.91
C ASN A 132 7.21 -8.94 -9.01
N LYS A 133 7.78 -8.82 -10.23
CA LYS A 133 7.47 -9.70 -11.37
C LYS A 133 7.72 -11.18 -11.04
N LYS A 134 8.92 -11.52 -10.56
CA LYS A 134 9.30 -12.89 -10.20
C LYS A 134 8.50 -13.42 -9.00
N PHE A 135 8.20 -12.54 -8.05
CA PHE A 135 7.38 -12.89 -6.88
C PHE A 135 5.95 -13.23 -7.32
N ASN A 136 5.34 -12.39 -8.15
CA ASN A 136 4.02 -12.63 -8.71
C ASN A 136 4.00 -13.94 -9.50
N GLU A 137 4.90 -14.13 -10.46
CA GLU A 137 4.99 -15.38 -11.23
C GLU A 137 5.02 -16.64 -10.34
N LYS A 138 5.73 -16.57 -9.21
CA LYS A 138 5.86 -17.70 -8.27
C LYS A 138 4.62 -17.93 -7.41
N TYR A 139 3.98 -16.88 -6.90
CA TYR A 139 2.94 -16.99 -5.87
C TYR A 139 1.51 -16.70 -6.38
N TRP A 140 1.37 -16.18 -7.59
CA TRP A 140 0.10 -15.76 -8.18
C TRP A 140 -0.93 -16.88 -8.15
N ALA A 141 -0.68 -17.97 -8.89
CA ALA A 141 -1.63 -19.06 -9.08
C ALA A 141 -2.13 -19.67 -7.76
N LYS A 142 -1.28 -19.72 -6.73
CA LYS A 142 -1.66 -20.24 -5.41
C LYS A 142 -2.45 -19.21 -4.60
N SER A 143 -2.02 -17.95 -4.60
CA SER A 143 -2.62 -16.90 -3.78
C SER A 143 -3.94 -16.40 -4.34
N THR A 144 -4.16 -16.51 -5.66
CA THR A 144 -5.37 -16.01 -6.34
C THR A 144 -6.40 -17.11 -6.62
N LYS A 145 -6.09 -18.37 -6.31
CA LYS A 145 -6.92 -19.55 -6.62
C LYS A 145 -8.38 -19.42 -6.19
N GLU A 146 -8.64 -18.77 -5.06
CA GLU A 146 -9.97 -18.69 -4.46
C GLU A 146 -10.70 -17.38 -4.82
N TYR A 147 -10.06 -16.46 -5.55
CA TYR A 147 -10.65 -15.20 -5.96
C TYR A 147 -11.45 -15.36 -7.26
N ILE A 148 -12.68 -14.84 -7.28
CA ILE A 148 -13.56 -14.85 -8.44
C ILE A 148 -13.30 -13.57 -9.25
N MET A 149 -12.56 -13.72 -10.35
CA MET A 149 -12.08 -12.64 -11.22
C MET A 149 -12.66 -12.71 -12.65
N GLU A 150 -13.72 -13.49 -12.89
CA GLU A 150 -14.26 -13.88 -14.22
C GLU A 150 -14.65 -12.73 -15.17
N HIS A 151 -14.66 -11.48 -14.69
CA HIS A 151 -15.04 -10.29 -15.45
C HIS A 151 -14.05 -9.12 -15.29
N MET A 152 -12.82 -9.39 -14.86
CA MET A 152 -11.81 -8.34 -14.60
C MET A 152 -10.65 -8.34 -15.61
N VAL A 153 -10.65 -9.29 -16.53
CA VAL A 153 -9.68 -9.34 -17.63
C VAL A 153 -10.25 -8.45 -18.75
N GLU A 154 -10.01 -7.14 -18.65
CA GLU A 154 -10.09 -6.24 -19.81
C GLU A 154 -8.69 -6.09 -20.43
N GLU A 155 -8.68 -5.84 -21.74
CA GLU A 155 -7.66 -6.13 -22.76
C GLU A 155 -6.21 -5.85 -22.35
N GLU A 156 -5.31 -6.76 -22.72
CA GLU A 156 -3.88 -6.49 -22.65
C GLU A 156 -3.59 -5.25 -23.51
N GLU A 157 -3.25 -4.13 -22.88
CA GLU A 157 -2.52 -3.08 -23.57
C GLU A 157 -1.18 -3.72 -23.96
N ASP A 158 -1.04 -4.03 -25.25
CA ASP A 158 0.23 -4.41 -25.85
C ASP A 158 1.28 -3.40 -25.36
N GLU A 159 2.21 -3.85 -24.51
CA GLU A 159 3.42 -3.10 -24.19
C GLU A 159 4.17 -2.93 -25.52
N GLU A 160 3.92 -1.81 -26.22
CA GLU A 160 4.78 -1.40 -27.34
C GLU A 160 6.19 -1.24 -26.76
N ASP A 161 7.06 -2.12 -27.24
CA ASP A 161 8.48 -2.22 -26.95
C ASP A 161 9.17 -0.94 -27.46
N ASP A 162 9.18 0.11 -26.63
CA ASP A 162 10.01 1.29 -26.84
C ASP A 162 11.49 0.91 -26.62
N GLU A 163 12.08 0.22 -27.61
CA GLU A 163 13.52 0.19 -27.79
C GLU A 163 13.98 1.48 -28.51
N ASP A 164 14.60 2.36 -27.71
CA ASP A 164 15.41 3.54 -28.04
C ASP A 164 16.04 3.56 -29.46
N ASN A 165 16.05 4.74 -30.12
CA ASN A 165 17.22 5.64 -30.18
C ASN A 165 16.92 6.91 -31.05
N PRO A 166 17.81 7.92 -31.13
CA PRO A 166 17.55 9.30 -30.70
C PRO A 166 17.56 10.25 -31.91
N ASP A 167 17.60 11.55 -31.63
CA ASP A 167 17.90 12.64 -32.58
C ASP A 167 16.66 13.37 -33.15
N ALA A 168 16.20 14.34 -32.36
CA ALA A 168 15.54 15.53 -32.88
C ALA A 168 16.07 16.73 -32.10
N ASN A 169 17.23 17.20 -32.53
CA ASN A 169 17.75 18.52 -32.23
C ASN A 169 16.88 19.57 -32.94
N ASP A 170 16.03 20.34 -32.25
CA ASP A 170 15.64 21.68 -32.73
C ASP A 170 15.03 22.56 -31.63
N GLU A 171 15.88 23.46 -31.14
CA GLU A 171 15.66 24.82 -30.65
C GLU A 171 14.36 25.18 -29.91
N GLY A 172 14.47 25.21 -28.57
CA GLY A 172 13.55 25.92 -27.69
C GLY A 172 13.64 27.42 -27.89
N GLU A 173 12.58 27.99 -28.44
CA GLU A 173 12.31 29.42 -28.53
C GLU A 173 12.33 30.04 -27.12
N SER A 174 13.41 30.78 -26.83
CA SER A 174 13.56 31.56 -25.60
C SER A 174 12.64 32.77 -25.65
N ILE A 175 11.68 32.83 -24.74
CA ILE A 175 10.78 33.97 -24.59
C ILE A 175 11.52 35.04 -23.78
N ASP A 176 11.83 36.14 -24.45
CA ASP A 176 12.50 37.31 -23.86
C ASP A 176 11.49 38.10 -23.01
N LEU A 177 11.74 38.19 -21.70
CA LEU A 177 10.97 39.02 -20.78
C LEU A 177 11.72 40.35 -20.63
N GLU A 178 11.52 41.27 -21.57
CA GLU A 178 11.90 42.66 -21.39
C GLU A 178 11.02 43.29 -20.29
N GLU A 179 11.64 43.38 -19.12
CA GLU A 179 11.36 44.31 -18.04
C GLU A 179 11.48 45.74 -18.59
N THR A 180 10.34 46.43 -18.70
CA THR A 180 10.32 47.89 -18.88
C THR A 180 9.94 48.50 -17.54
N ASP A 181 10.98 48.79 -16.77
CA ASP A 181 10.93 49.71 -15.65
C ASP A 181 11.44 51.07 -16.11
N GLU A 182 11.00 52.10 -15.39
CA GLU A 182 11.37 53.53 -15.48
C GLU A 182 10.71 54.39 -16.58
N GLU A 183 10.32 55.64 -16.35
CA GLU A 183 10.05 56.52 -15.20
C GLU A 183 9.56 57.86 -15.82
N GLU A 184 8.81 58.63 -15.03
CA GLU A 184 8.73 60.10 -14.98
C GLU A 184 8.43 61.01 -16.21
N ASP A 185 7.37 61.81 -16.06
CA ASP A 185 7.36 63.28 -15.94
C ASP A 185 6.49 64.08 -16.95
N GLY A 186 5.77 65.08 -16.40
CA GLY A 186 5.63 66.39 -17.05
C GLY A 186 4.29 66.79 -17.70
N GLU A 187 3.59 67.68 -17.00
CA GLU A 187 2.90 68.91 -17.48
C GLU A 187 1.47 68.88 -18.08
N ASP A 188 0.55 69.43 -17.26
CA ASP A 188 -0.31 70.60 -17.48
C ASP A 188 -1.23 70.71 -18.72
N GLY A 189 -2.52 70.97 -18.45
CA GLY A 189 -3.47 71.44 -19.46
C GLY A 189 -4.89 71.71 -18.93
N ASP A 190 -5.18 72.98 -18.65
CA ASP A 190 -6.44 73.57 -18.19
C ASP A 190 -7.70 73.23 -19.02
N TYR A 191 -8.84 73.02 -18.35
CA TYR A 191 -10.04 73.92 -18.30
C TYR A 191 -11.21 73.29 -17.53
#